data_AF-M7YZZ3-F1
#
_entry.id   AF-M7YZZ3-F1
#
_cell.length_a   1.000
_cell.length_b   1.000
_cell.length_c   1.000
_cell.angle_alpha   90.00
_cell.angle_beta   90.00
_cell.angle_gamma   90.00
#
_symmetry.space_group_name_H-M   'P 1'
#
loop_
_entity.id
_entity.type
_entity.pdbx_description
1 polymer ?
#
loop_
_entity_poly.entity_id
_entity_poly.type
_entity_poly.pdbx_seq_one_letter_code
_entity_poly.pdbx_strand_id
1 'polypeptide(L)'
;MTGSTCMVMGEGWRFLGKGSYTFADQATFGLLMNMNFVFTAGDYKGSSLTIYGRNEVLSAVREMSIIGGTGKFRMARGYVQASTVDSGAKSGETVVEYTIYVKAAAA
;
A
#
# COMPACT_ATOMS: atom_id res chain seq x y z
N MET A 1 19.41 12.22 14.97
CA MET A 1 19.08 10.79 14.86
C MET A 1 17.81 10.68 14.01
N THR A 2 17.95 10.39 12.72
CA THR A 2 16.80 10.23 11.80
C THR A 2 16.26 8.81 11.95
N GLY A 3 15.22 8.64 12.76
CA GLY A 3 14.53 7.37 12.93
C GLY A 3 13.79 6.98 11.65
N SER A 4 14.35 6.06 10.87
CA SER A 4 13.63 5.39 9.80
C SER A 4 12.68 4.38 10.44
N THR A 5 11.41 4.75 10.65
CA THR A 5 10.42 3.78 11.12
C THR A 5 10.11 2.81 9.98
N CYS A 6 10.74 1.63 10.01
CA CYS A 6 10.27 0.50 9.22
C CYS A 6 8.94 0.06 9.82
N MET A 7 7.83 0.27 9.10
CA MET A 7 6.49 -0.04 9.60
C MET A 7 5.97 -1.31 8.91
N VAL A 8 6.41 -2.47 9.39
CA VAL A 8 5.87 -3.75 8.93
C VAL A 8 4.40 -3.82 9.35
N MET A 9 3.48 -3.97 8.40
CA MET A 9 2.05 -4.08 8.69
C MET A 9 1.76 -5.45 9.30
N GLY A 10 1.76 -5.54 10.64
CA GLY A 10 1.38 -6.75 11.39
C GLY A 10 -0.12 -6.87 11.64
N GLU A 11 -0.52 -7.95 12.33
CA GLU A 11 -1.91 -8.18 12.72
C GLU A 11 -2.39 -7.13 13.73
N GLY A 12 -3.45 -6.39 13.40
CA GLY A 12 -4.05 -5.35 14.26
C GLY A 12 -4.31 -4.01 13.57
N TRP A 13 -3.74 -3.78 12.39
CA TRP A 13 -3.97 -2.56 11.62
C TRP A 13 -5.23 -2.69 10.76
N ARG A 14 -6.25 -1.88 11.08
CA ARG A 14 -7.47 -1.77 10.27
C ARG A 14 -7.39 -0.53 9.38
N PHE A 15 -7.47 -0.75 8.08
CA PHE A 15 -7.57 0.30 7.09
C PHE A 15 -8.53 -0.11 5.96
N LEU A 16 -8.97 0.88 5.18
CA LEU A 16 -9.74 0.66 3.97
C LEU A 16 -8.94 1.18 2.77
N GLY A 17 -8.80 0.34 1.74
CA GLY A 17 -8.29 0.75 0.44
C GLY A 17 -9.37 1.49 -0.35
N LYS A 18 -9.09 2.72 -0.79
CA LYS A 18 -10.00 3.52 -1.62
C LYS A 18 -9.25 4.07 -2.82
N GLY A 19 -9.73 3.77 -4.03
CA GLY A 19 -9.11 4.27 -5.26
C GLY A 19 -9.52 3.45 -6.46
N SER A 20 -8.69 3.51 -7.51
CA SER A 20 -8.88 2.76 -8.73
C SER A 20 -7.60 2.02 -9.12
N TYR A 21 -7.79 1.00 -9.94
CA TYR A 21 -6.72 0.37 -10.71
C TYR A 21 -7.13 0.33 -12.17
N THR A 22 -6.17 0.23 -13.07
CA THR A 22 -6.43 0.19 -14.51
C THR A 22 -5.44 -0.74 -15.18
N PHE A 23 -5.91 -1.62 -16.07
CA PHE A 23 -5.02 -2.37 -16.95
C PHE A 23 -4.28 -1.38 -17.84
N ALA A 24 -2.96 -1.31 -17.67
CA ALA A 24 -2.13 -0.27 -18.25
C ALA A 24 -0.95 -0.85 -19.04
N ASP A 25 -0.98 -2.16 -19.31
CA ASP A 25 0.05 -2.88 -20.03
C ASP A 25 -0.59 -3.76 -21.11
N GLN A 26 -0.02 -3.74 -22.32
CA GLN A 26 -0.51 -4.51 -23.47
C GLN A 26 0.11 -5.91 -23.55
N ALA A 27 1.27 -6.11 -22.94
CA ALA A 27 2.04 -7.36 -23.02
C ALA A 27 1.87 -8.22 -21.77
N THR A 28 1.61 -7.60 -20.62
CA THR A 28 1.50 -8.31 -19.33
C THR A 28 0.21 -7.95 -18.60
N PHE A 29 -0.11 -8.69 -17.54
CA PHE A 29 -1.14 -8.30 -16.57
C PHE A 29 -0.62 -7.20 -15.64
N GLY A 30 -0.27 -6.05 -16.24
CA GLY A 30 0.21 -4.86 -15.56
C GLY A 30 -0.94 -3.91 -15.23
N LEU A 31 -1.17 -3.69 -13.93
CA LEU A 31 -2.11 -2.69 -13.44
C LEU A 31 -1.37 -1.40 -13.08
N LEU A 32 -1.96 -0.24 -13.35
CA LEU A 32 -1.62 0.99 -12.66
C LEU A 32 -2.50 1.09 -11.40
N MET A 33 -1.87 1.24 -10.24
CA MET A 33 -2.54 1.40 -8.97
C MET A 33 -2.56 2.87 -8.57
N ASN A 34 -3.74 3.40 -8.25
CA ASN A 34 -3.93 4.72 -7.67
C ASN A 34 -4.87 4.59 -6.47
N MET A 35 -4.29 4.37 -5.28
CA MET A 35 -5.06 4.02 -4.09
C MET A 35 -4.62 4.76 -2.85
N ASN A 36 -5.58 5.00 -1.96
CA ASN A 36 -5.35 5.46 -0.60
C ASN A 36 -5.62 4.34 0.40
N PHE A 37 -4.67 4.09 1.30
CA PHE A 37 -4.91 3.34 2.52
C PHE A 37 -5.37 4.29 3.62
N VAL A 38 -6.63 4.18 4.02
CA VAL A 38 -7.26 5.04 5.04
C VAL A 38 -7.37 4.26 6.33
N PHE A 39 -6.59 4.63 7.35
CA PHE A 39 -6.55 3.93 8.63
C PHE A 39 -7.81 4.24 9.46
N THR A 40 -8.45 3.20 9.99
CA THR A 40 -9.75 3.30 10.68
C THR A 40 -9.69 2.99 12.18
N ALA A 41 -8.55 2.51 12.68
CA ALA A 41 -8.34 2.20 14.08
C ALA A 41 -6.92 2.56 14.55
N GLY A 42 -6.71 2.48 15.88
CA GLY A 42 -5.42 2.76 16.52
C GLY A 42 -4.95 4.21 16.39
N ASP A 43 -3.67 4.43 16.65
CA ASP A 43 -3.06 5.76 16.71
C ASP A 43 -3.08 6.53 15.40
N TYR A 44 -3.26 5.83 14.28
CA TYR A 44 -3.25 6.39 12.94
C TYR A 44 -4.66 6.58 12.38
N LYS A 45 -5.71 6.31 13.16
CA LYS A 45 -7.10 6.49 12.76
C LYS A 45 -7.33 7.88 12.14
N GLY A 46 -7.91 7.91 10.94
CA GLY A 46 -8.17 9.13 10.17
C GLY A 46 -6.98 9.62 9.33
N SER A 47 -5.78 9.04 9.50
CA SER A 47 -4.64 9.29 8.61
C SER A 47 -4.73 8.41 7.36
N SER A 48 -4.02 8.80 6.30
CA SER A 48 -3.95 8.00 5.08
C SER A 48 -2.56 8.01 4.45
N LEU A 49 -2.28 6.98 3.65
CA LEU A 49 -1.13 6.91 2.75
C LEU A 49 -1.64 6.75 1.32
N THR A 50 -1.02 7.45 0.37
CA THR A 50 -1.33 7.36 -1.05
C THR A 50 -0.26 6.53 -1.76
N ILE A 51 -0.67 5.42 -2.35
CA ILE A 51 0.18 4.57 -3.18
C ILE A 51 -0.10 4.82 -4.65
N TYR A 52 0.97 4.90 -5.43
CA TYR A 52 0.92 5.05 -6.87
C TYR A 52 2.03 4.24 -7.52
N GLY A 53 1.70 3.42 -8.51
CA GLY A 53 2.71 2.64 -9.22
C GLY A 53 2.15 1.51 -10.05
N ARG A 54 3.05 0.91 -10.85
CA ARG A 54 2.75 -0.27 -11.65
C ARG A 54 2.75 -1.51 -10.75
N ASN A 55 1.77 -2.38 -10.96
CA ASN A 55 1.53 -3.60 -10.22
C ASN A 55 1.32 -4.74 -11.22
N GLU A 56 2.42 -5.42 -11.58
CA GLU A 56 2.39 -6.59 -12.43
C GLU A 56 2.00 -7.81 -11.60
N VAL A 57 0.72 -8.19 -11.62
CA VAL A 57 0.13 -9.08 -10.60
C VAL A 57 0.70 -10.51 -10.58
N LEU A 58 1.37 -10.92 -11.65
CA LEU A 58 2.03 -12.22 -11.77
C LEU A 58 3.45 -12.24 -11.18
N SER A 59 4.02 -11.07 -10.86
CA SER A 59 5.32 -10.98 -10.19
C SER A 59 5.19 -11.29 -8.69
N ALA A 60 6.19 -11.98 -8.13
CA ALA A 60 6.16 -12.43 -6.74
C ALA A 60 6.14 -11.27 -5.71
N VAL A 61 6.93 -10.23 -5.94
CA VAL A 61 6.98 -9.01 -5.12
C VAL A 61 6.88 -7.80 -6.02
N ARG A 62 5.96 -6.88 -5.68
CA ARG A 62 5.64 -5.71 -6.51
C ARG A 62 5.81 -4.46 -5.69
N GLU A 63 6.64 -3.55 -6.16
CA GLU A 63 6.94 -2.30 -5.46
C GLU A 63 6.15 -1.13 -6.04
N MET A 64 5.49 -0.36 -5.18
CA MET A 64 4.78 0.87 -5.55
C MET A 64 5.18 2.03 -4.64
N SER A 65 5.19 3.24 -5.17
CA SER A 65 5.65 4.42 -4.43
C SER A 65 4.57 4.95 -3.49
N ILE A 66 4.99 5.35 -2.29
CA ILE A 66 4.19 6.21 -1.41
C ILE A 66 4.49 7.64 -1.81
N ILE A 67 3.54 8.27 -2.50
CA ILE A 67 3.69 9.64 -3.02
C ILE A 67 3.22 10.71 -2.03
N GLY A 68 2.55 10.29 -0.95
CA GLY A 68 2.07 11.21 0.08
C GLY A 68 1.26 10.53 1.17
N GLY A 69 0.75 11.35 2.09
CA GLY A 69 -0.14 10.93 3.15
C GLY A 69 -0.80 12.12 3.84
N THR A 70 -1.79 11.82 4.68
CA THR A 70 -2.56 12.80 5.46
C THR A 70 -2.49 12.48 6.95
N GLY A 71 -2.92 13.42 7.80
CA GLY A 71 -2.89 13.26 9.26
C GLY A 71 -1.46 13.04 9.76
N LYS A 72 -1.24 11.95 10.51
CA LYS A 72 0.08 11.58 11.04
C LYS A 72 1.09 11.20 9.95
N PHE A 73 0.63 10.93 8.73
CA PHE A 73 1.47 10.67 7.57
C PHE A 73 1.61 11.89 6.66
N ARG A 74 1.33 13.11 7.15
CA ARG A 74 1.52 14.33 6.36
C ARG A 74 2.96 14.40 5.85
N MET A 75 3.11 14.67 4.56
CA MET A 75 4.39 14.67 3.83
C MET A 75 5.14 13.33 3.81
N ALA A 76 4.47 12.22 4.10
CA ALA A 76 5.09 10.90 4.05
C ALA A 76 5.65 10.56 2.66
N ARG A 77 6.78 9.84 2.63
CA ARG A 77 7.41 9.27 1.44
C ARG A 77 7.91 7.87 1.74
N GLY A 78 8.01 7.03 0.71
CA GLY A 78 8.47 5.66 0.86
C GLY A 78 7.96 4.76 -0.24
N TYR A 79 7.83 3.48 0.06
CA TYR A 79 7.37 2.46 -0.88
C TYR A 79 6.58 1.38 -0.17
N VAL A 80 5.78 0.63 -0.94
CA VAL A 80 5.09 -0.56 -0.48
C VAL A 80 5.54 -1.75 -1.30
N GLN A 81 5.66 -2.92 -0.66
CA GLN A 81 5.83 -4.19 -1.33
C GLN A 81 4.54 -4.99 -1.21
N ALA A 82 4.01 -5.45 -2.32
CA ALA A 82 2.81 -6.26 -2.40
C ALA A 82 3.13 -7.68 -2.85
N SER A 83 2.56 -8.68 -2.17
CA SER A 83 2.62 -10.10 -2.51
C SER A 83 1.20 -10.70 -2.51
N THR A 84 0.92 -11.59 -3.45
CA THR A 84 -0.43 -12.20 -3.54
C THR A 84 -0.46 -13.45 -2.68
N VAL A 85 -1.38 -13.49 -1.71
CA VAL A 85 -1.59 -14.64 -0.81
C VAL A 85 -2.61 -15.61 -1.40
N ASP A 86 -3.69 -15.07 -1.95
CA ASP A 86 -4.70 -15.82 -2.72
C ASP A 86 -5.16 -14.97 -3.90
N SER A 87 -5.25 -15.55 -5.09
CA SER A 87 -5.80 -14.90 -6.27
C SER A 87 -7.33 -15.04 -6.37
N GLY A 88 -7.99 -15.52 -5.31
CA GLY A 88 -9.41 -15.86 -5.28
C GLY A 88 -9.69 -17.32 -5.61
N ALA A 89 -8.66 -18.16 -5.67
CA ALA A 89 -8.81 -19.60 -5.95
C ALA A 89 -9.37 -20.35 -4.73
N LYS A 90 -9.13 -19.87 -3.51
CA LYS A 90 -9.61 -20.52 -2.28
C LYS A 90 -10.76 -19.77 -1.64
N SER A 91 -10.64 -18.44 -1.50
CA SER A 91 -11.63 -17.62 -0.81
C SER A 91 -12.72 -17.03 -1.72
N GLY A 92 -12.55 -17.11 -3.05
CA GLY A 92 -13.36 -16.36 -4.01
C GLY A 92 -12.98 -14.88 -4.13
N GLU A 93 -12.02 -14.41 -3.32
CA GLU A 93 -11.55 -13.03 -3.29
C GLU A 93 -10.02 -12.96 -3.42
N THR A 94 -9.51 -11.95 -4.12
CA THR A 94 -8.05 -11.74 -4.18
C THR A 94 -7.55 -11.14 -2.87
N VAL A 95 -6.66 -11.85 -2.20
CA VAL A 95 -5.98 -11.44 -0.96
C VAL A 95 -4.54 -11.07 -1.28
N VAL A 96 -4.18 -9.81 -1.01
CA VAL A 96 -2.84 -9.26 -1.22
C VAL A 96 -2.29 -8.78 0.11
N GLU A 97 -1.10 -9.24 0.47
CA GLU A 97 -0.34 -8.73 1.61
C GLU A 97 0.48 -7.52 1.17
N TYR A 98 0.50 -6.49 2.02
CA TYR A 98 1.25 -5.25 1.79
C TYR A 98 2.19 -5.00 2.96
N THR A 99 3.48 -4.87 2.67
CA THR A 99 4.48 -4.34 3.61
C THR A 99 4.78 -2.89 3.26
N ILE A 100 4.68 -1.98 4.23
CA ILE A 100 4.77 -0.54 4.00
C ILE A 100 6.05 0.02 4.63
N TYR A 101 6.90 0.64 3.81
CA TYR A 101 8.10 1.32 4.28
C TYR A 101 7.88 2.82 4.14
N VAL A 102 7.64 3.50 5.27
CA VAL A 102 7.27 4.92 5.26
C VAL A 102 8.22 5.75 6.11
N LYS A 103 8.72 6.84 5.52
CA LYS A 103 9.36 7.94 6.24
C LYS A 103 8.31 9.02 6.47
N ALA A 104 7.88 9.19 7.72
CA ALA A 104 7.09 10.36 8.11
C ALA A 104 8.02 11.58 8.18
N ALA A 105 7.51 12.76 7.79
CA ALA A 105 8.26 13.99 8.03
C ALA A 105 8.41 14.20 9.54
N ALA A 106 9.60 14.65 9.97
CA ALA A 106 9.79 15.08 11.35
C ALA A 106 8.81 16.23 11.64
N ALA A 107 8.01 16.06 12.69
CA ALA A 107 7.16 17.11 13.23
C ALA A 107 8.01 18.15 13.96
#